data_AF-A0A2A6Z8E1-F1
#
_entry.id   AF-A0A2A6Z8E1-F1
#
_cell.length_a   1.000
_cell.length_b   1.000
_cell.length_c   1.000
_cell.angle_alpha   90.00
_cell.angle_beta   90.00
_cell.angle_gamma   90.00
#
_symmetry.space_group_name_H-M   'P 1'
#
loop_
_entity.id
_entity.type
_entity.pdbx_description
1 polymer ?
#
loop_
_entity_poly.entity_id
_entity_poly.type
_entity_poly.pdbx_seq_one_letter_code
_entity_poly.pdbx_strand_id
1 'polypeptide(L)'
;MIRQFSAIDGLQKAYTLVYSMDTGNEDGCCLTLCRTGNRQYMQSCYIAAAPEFCYRILRYLCENGVQPEIWQDVVEELTDTEQLRQKGGALRGE
;
A
#
# COMPACT_ATOMS: atom_id res chain seq x y z
N MET A 1 4.12 -6.60 7.19
CA MET A 1 3.49 -7.77 6.55
C MET A 1 4.38 -8.25 5.42
N ILE A 2 4.40 -9.55 5.12
CA ILE A 2 5.23 -10.11 4.04
C ILE A 2 4.41 -11.01 3.13
N ARG A 3 4.73 -11.02 1.84
CA ARG A 3 4.19 -11.96 0.87
C ARG A 3 5.30 -12.55 0.03
N GLN A 4 5.37 -13.88 0.00
CA GLN A 4 6.37 -14.62 -0.74
C GLN A 4 5.79 -15.10 -2.06
N PHE A 5 6.56 -14.95 -3.12
CA PHE A 5 6.23 -15.43 -4.45
C PHE A 5 7.29 -16.43 -4.88
N SER A 6 6.85 -17.63 -5.24
CA SER A 6 7.73 -18.69 -5.73
C SER A 6 8.29 -18.36 -7.11
N ALA A 7 9.35 -19.07 -7.49
CA ALA A 7 9.82 -19.05 -8.86
C ALA A 7 8.83 -19.79 -9.76
N ILE A 8 8.63 -19.26 -10.96
CA ILE A 8 7.90 -19.89 -12.06
C ILE A 8 8.93 -20.08 -13.17
N ASP A 9 9.14 -21.33 -13.57
CA ASP A 9 10.16 -21.68 -14.56
C ASP A 9 9.98 -20.87 -15.86
N GLY A 10 11.07 -20.25 -16.32
CA GLY A 10 11.09 -19.38 -17.50
C GLY A 10 10.34 -18.04 -17.40
N LEU A 11 9.57 -17.78 -16.34
CA LEU A 11 8.69 -16.61 -16.23
C LEU A 11 9.08 -15.64 -15.09
N GLN A 12 9.42 -16.16 -13.91
CA GLN A 12 9.63 -15.35 -12.72
C GLN A 12 10.59 -16.04 -11.75
N LYS A 13 11.59 -15.32 -11.23
CA LYS A 13 12.38 -15.82 -10.08
C LYS A 13 11.62 -15.57 -8.77
N ALA A 14 11.88 -16.40 -7.76
CA ALA A 14 11.32 -16.19 -6.44
C ALA A 14 11.68 -14.80 -5.90
N TYR A 15 10.70 -14.12 -5.33
CA TYR A 15 10.89 -12.83 -4.66
C TYR A 15 9.93 -12.71 -3.48
N THR A 16 10.27 -11.84 -2.55
CA THR A 16 9.43 -11.53 -1.39
C THR A 16 9.10 -10.05 -1.42
N LEU A 17 7.84 -9.72 -1.22
CA LEU A 17 7.37 -8.35 -0.99
C LEU A 17 7.17 -8.15 0.51
N VAL A 18 7.81 -7.11 1.04
CA VAL A 18 7.72 -6.69 2.43
C VAL A 18 6.99 -5.36 2.46
N TYR A 19 5.84 -5.36 3.11
CA TYR A 19 5.00 -4.18 3.32
C TYR A 19 5.21 -3.73 4.77
N SER A 20 5.84 -2.58 4.98
CA SER A 20 6.04 -1.96 6.29
C SER A 20 5.34 -0.62 6.37
N MET A 21 4.94 -0.25 7.58
CA MET A 21 4.40 1.06 7.90
C MET A 21 5.23 1.64 9.02
N ASP A 22 5.55 2.91 8.90
CA ASP A 22 6.11 3.73 9.95
C ASP A 22 5.13 4.87 10.30
N THR A 23 4.83 5.04 11.58
CA THR A 23 3.91 6.07 12.09
C THR A 23 4.66 7.26 12.68
N GLY A 24 5.89 7.53 12.21
CA GLY A 24 6.88 8.34 12.90
C GLY A 24 6.56 9.81 13.12
N ASN A 25 5.45 10.34 12.59
CA ASN A 25 4.99 11.71 12.87
C ASN A 25 3.48 11.75 13.06
N GLU A 26 3.01 12.58 13.99
CA GLU A 26 1.60 12.70 14.42
C GLU A 26 0.60 13.06 13.29
N ASP A 27 1.10 13.49 12.13
CA ASP A 27 0.33 13.93 10.96
C ASP A 27 0.17 12.89 9.84
N GLY A 28 0.68 11.65 9.99
CA GLY A 28 0.50 10.65 8.95
C GLY A 28 1.31 9.37 9.13
N CYS A 29 1.30 8.53 8.09
CA CYS A 29 2.07 7.30 8.06
C CYS A 29 2.86 7.16 6.77
N CYS A 30 4.08 6.65 6.90
CA CYS A 30 4.91 6.28 5.77
C CYS A 30 4.72 4.79 5.48
N LEU A 31 4.06 4.47 4.37
CA LEU A 31 4.01 3.11 3.86
C LEU A 31 5.28 2.85 3.05
N THR A 32 5.89 1.69 3.24
CA THR A 32 7.09 1.27 2.52
C THR A 32 6.88 -0.14 1.96
N LEU A 33 7.16 -0.29 0.68
CA LEU A 33 7.14 -1.55 -0.05
C LEU A 33 8.56 -1.91 -0.50
N CYS A 34 9.07 -3.02 0.00
CA CYS A 34 10.38 -3.55 -0.34
C CYS A 34 10.24 -4.91 -1.04
N ARG A 35 10.71 -5.01 -2.28
CA ARG A 35 10.92 -6.26 -2.99
C ARG A 35 12.34 -6.75 -2.72
N THR A 36 12.46 -7.98 -2.22
CA THR A 36 13.74 -8.67 -2.02
C THR A 36 13.78 -9.98 -2.82
N GLY A 37 14.98 -10.42 -3.19
CA GLY A 37 15.21 -11.53 -4.13
C GLY A 37 15.54 -11.02 -5.53
N ASN A 38 14.63 -11.21 -6.50
CA ASN A 38 14.82 -10.77 -7.88
C ASN A 38 14.46 -9.29 -8.06
N ARG A 39 15.43 -8.48 -8.49
CA ARG A 39 15.38 -7.00 -8.58
C ARG A 39 14.94 -6.36 -7.26
N GLN A 40 15.93 -6.07 -6.42
CA GLN A 40 15.69 -5.31 -5.21
C GLN A 40 15.06 -3.97 -5.57
N TYR A 41 13.94 -3.67 -4.95
CA TYR A 41 13.19 -2.46 -5.21
C TYR A 41 12.58 -1.99 -3.91
N MET A 42 12.74 -0.73 -3.58
CA MET A 42 12.22 -0.15 -2.35
C MET A 42 11.53 1.14 -2.72
N GLN A 43 10.30 1.29 -2.26
CA GLN A 43 9.52 2.49 -2.50
C GLN A 43 8.76 2.84 -1.23
N SER A 44 8.76 4.13 -0.90
CA SER A 44 8.09 4.69 0.25
C SER A 44 7.09 5.74 -0.21
N CYS A 45 5.92 5.78 0.42
CA CYS A 45 4.86 6.73 0.16
C CYS A 45 4.35 7.27 1.49
N TYR A 46 4.29 8.59 1.60
CA TYR A 46 3.74 9.26 2.77
C TYR A 46 2.25 9.51 2.57
N ILE A 47 1.44 9.10 3.55
CA ILE A 47 0.00 9.31 3.56
C ILE A 47 -0.33 10.18 4.78
N ALA A 48 -0.86 11.37 4.52
CA ALA A 48 -1.38 12.27 5.56
C ALA A 48 -2.77 11.82 6.04
N ALA A 49 -2.84 10.62 6.61
CA ALA A 49 -4.07 10.03 7.10
C ALA A 49 -3.84 9.28 8.41
N ALA A 50 -4.94 9.00 9.13
CA ALA A 50 -4.89 8.26 10.38
C ALA A 50 -4.18 6.89 10.21
N PRO A 51 -3.46 6.41 11.23
CA PRO A 51 -2.73 5.13 11.17
C PRO A 51 -3.65 3.94 10.90
N GLU A 52 -4.90 3.98 11.36
CA GLU A 52 -5.92 2.97 11.07
C GLU A 52 -6.23 2.86 9.57
N PHE A 53 -6.31 4.00 8.88
CA PHE A 53 -6.56 4.05 7.45
C PHE A 53 -5.33 3.57 6.66
N CYS A 54 -4.15 4.06 7.04
CA CYS A 54 -2.91 3.60 6.43
C CYS A 54 -2.73 2.08 6.60
N TYR A 55 -3.21 1.51 7.71
CA TYR A 55 -3.11 0.07 7.98
C TYR A 55 -4.05 -0.72 7.09
N ARG A 56 -5.26 -0.20 6.83
CA ARG A 56 -6.17 -0.78 5.84
C ARG A 56 -5.56 -0.81 4.45
N ILE A 57 -4.92 0.27 4.01
CA ILE A 57 -4.23 0.31 2.72
C ILE A 57 -3.10 -0.72 2.70
N LEU A 58 -2.20 -0.71 3.70
CA LEU A 58 -1.10 -1.67 3.80
C LEU A 58 -1.60 -3.12 3.73
N ARG A 59 -2.68 -3.42 4.45
CA ARG A 59 -3.32 -4.74 4.46
C ARG A 59 -3.87 -5.10 3.08
N TYR A 60 -4.60 -4.20 2.43
CA TYR A 60 -5.14 -4.41 1.09
C TYR A 60 -4.04 -4.69 0.07
N LEU A 61 -2.95 -3.91 0.09
CA LEU A 61 -1.80 -4.11 -0.78
C LEU A 61 -1.17 -5.50 -0.57
N CYS A 62 -1.04 -5.92 0.69
CA CYS A 62 -0.49 -7.22 1.04
C CYS A 62 -1.41 -8.38 0.63
N GLU A 63 -2.73 -8.27 0.84
CA GLU A 63 -3.70 -9.31 0.51
C GLU A 63 -3.84 -9.50 -1.01
N ASN A 64 -3.78 -8.41 -1.77
CA ASN A 64 -3.81 -8.44 -3.24
C ASN A 64 -2.43 -8.70 -3.86
N GLY A 65 -1.34 -8.58 -3.08
CA GLY A 65 0.02 -8.79 -3.60
C GLY A 65 0.41 -7.75 -4.64
N VAL A 66 -0.01 -6.50 -4.40
CA VAL A 66 0.21 -5.39 -5.31
C VAL A 66 1.72 -5.18 -5.49
N GLN A 67 2.15 -5.12 -6.75
CA GLN A 67 3.54 -4.98 -7.12
C GLN A 67 4.01 -3.52 -6.97
N PRO A 68 5.31 -3.28 -6.72
CA PRO A 68 5.85 -1.93 -6.56
C PRO A 68 5.72 -1.07 -7.82
N GLU A 69 5.49 -1.65 -9.00
CA GLU A 69 5.25 -0.90 -10.22
C GLU A 69 3.89 -0.17 -10.23
N ILE A 70 2.89 -0.66 -9.49
CA ILE A 70 1.52 -0.12 -9.49
C ILE A 70 1.03 0.31 -8.10
N TRP A 71 1.75 -0.03 -7.03
CA TRP A 71 1.26 0.22 -5.67
C TRP A 71 1.04 1.70 -5.36
N GLN A 72 1.82 2.63 -5.91
CA GLN A 72 1.62 4.06 -5.68
C GLN A 72 0.26 4.52 -6.21
N ASP A 73 -0.07 4.11 -7.44
CA ASP A 73 -1.35 4.41 -8.08
C ASP A 73 -2.52 3.86 -7.25
N VAL A 74 -2.40 2.62 -6.76
CA VAL A 74 -3.40 1.99 -5.87
C VAL A 74 -3.51 2.73 -4.52
N VAL A 75 -2.39 3.17 -3.94
CA VAL A 75 -2.39 3.94 -2.68
C VAL A 75 -3.08 5.29 -2.88
N GLU A 76 -2.80 5.97 -3.99
CA GLU A 76 -3.43 7.25 -4.35
C GLU A 76 -4.93 7.09 -4.56
N GLU A 77 -5.36 6.09 -5.34
CA GLU A 77 -6.78 5.79 -5.58
C GLU A 77 -7.53 5.50 -4.28
N LEU A 78 -6.96 4.69 -3.39
CA LEU A 78 -7.56 4.37 -2.09
C LEU A 78 -7.65 5.61 -1.20
N THR A 79 -6.61 6.45 -1.20
CA THR A 79 -6.56 7.68 -0.40
C THR A 79 -7.57 8.72 -0.91
N ASP A 80 -7.67 8.88 -2.24
CA ASP A 80 -8.64 9.78 -2.87
C ASP A 80 -10.07 9.32 -2.62
N THR A 81 -10.33 8.01 -2.72
CA THR A 81 -11.64 7.42 -2.44
C THR A 81 -12.10 7.68 -0.99
N GLU A 82 -11.19 7.61 -0.01
CA GLU A 82 -11.52 7.90 1.39
C GLU A 82 -11.73 9.40 1.63
N GLN A 83 -10.94 10.26 0.97
CA GLN A 83 -11.15 11.72 0.99
C GLN A 83 -12.50 12.10 0.38
N LEU A 84 -12.88 11.46 -0.73
CA LEU A 84 -14.18 11.64 -1.38
C LEU A 84 -15.32 11.14 -0.49
N ARG A 85 -15.15 10.00 0.20
CA ARG A 85 -16.12 9.50 1.18
C ARG A 85 -16.33 10.45 2.35
N GLN A 86 -15.25 11.04 2.86
CA GLN A 86 -15.34 12.03 3.94
C GLN A 86 -16.06 13.31 3.50
N LYS A 87 -15.87 13.75 2.26
CA LYS A 87 -16.55 14.93 1.69
C LYS A 87 -17.99 14.64 1.23
N GLY A 88 -18.26 13.43 0.75
CA GLY A 88 -19.54 13.00 0.19
C GLY A 88 -20.60 12.60 1.23
N GLY A 89 -20.24 12.52 2.52
CA GLY A 89 -21.18 12.26 3.61
C GLY A 89 -22.21 13.36 3.87
N ALA A 90 -22.11 14.51 3.20
CA ALA A 90 -23.01 15.66 3.35
C ALA A 90 -24.28 15.62 2.46
N LEU A 91 -24.54 14.53 1.73
CA LEU A 91 -25.75 14.38 0.92
C LEU A 91 -26.64 13.26 1.47
N ARG A 92 -27.27 13.54 2.61
CA ARG A 92 -28.43 12.81 3.12
C ARG A 92 -29.50 13.89 3.37
N GLY A 93 -30.19 14.32 2.33
CA GLY A 93 -31.49 13.76 1.95
C GLY A 93 -32.58 14.72 2.44
N GLU A 94 -33.05 15.59 1.55
CA GLU A 94 -34.33 16.30 1.69
C GLU A 94 -35.48 15.37 1.26
#